data_AF-A0A4Q8LRH2-F1
#
_entry.id   AF-A0A4Q8LRH2-F1
#
_cell.length_a   1.000
_cell.length_b   1.000
_cell.length_c   1.000
_cell.angle_alpha   90.00
_cell.angle_beta   90.00
_cell.angle_gamma   90.00
#
_symmetry.space_group_name_H-M   'P 1'
#
loop_
_entity.id
_entity.type
_entity.pdbx_description
1 polymer ?
#
loop_
_entity_poly.entity_id
_entity_poly.type
_entity_poly.pdbx_seq_one_letter_code
_entity_poly.pdbx_strand_id
1 'polypeptide(L)'
;MTAFVFRSQGRPTRDSLVMRVITALTELEIEGAGIELLARGIRAASDGEGGLVIADVSGPPGWQTHADALLARHGLKCSPYTV
;
A
#
# COMPACT_ATOMS: atom_id res chain seq x y z
N MET A 1 11.69 2.73 9.60
CA MET A 1 10.22 2.64 9.48
C MET A 1 9.75 3.87 8.75
N THR A 2 8.97 3.67 7.70
CA THR A 2 8.45 4.76 6.88
C THR A 2 6.96 4.50 6.65
N ALA A 3 6.14 5.51 6.90
CA ALA A 3 4.73 5.45 6.58
C ALA A 3 4.53 5.70 5.08
N PHE A 4 3.59 4.95 4.48
CA PHE A 4 3.21 5.10 3.08
C PHE A 4 1.70 5.32 2.97
N VAL A 5 1.30 6.14 2.00
CA VAL A 5 -0.09 6.32 1.60
C VAL A 5 -0.38 5.44 0.41
N PHE A 6 -1.44 4.66 0.52
CA PHE A 6 -2.01 3.84 -0.53
C PHE A 6 -3.37 4.44 -0.94
N ARG A 7 -3.50 4.79 -2.22
CA ARG A 7 -4.74 5.28 -2.81
C ARG A 7 -5.31 4.27 -3.79
N SER A 8 -6.62 4.28 -3.92
CA SER A 8 -7.27 3.56 -5.01
C SER A 8 -6.86 4.19 -6.35
N GLN A 9 -6.48 3.35 -7.30
CA GLN A 9 -6.20 3.72 -8.69
C GLN A 9 -7.04 2.84 -9.61
N GLY A 10 -7.53 3.43 -10.71
CA GLY A 10 -8.35 2.71 -11.68
C GLY A 10 -9.78 2.47 -11.19
N ARG A 11 -10.41 1.39 -11.68
CA ARG A 11 -11.81 1.10 -11.37
C ARG A 11 -11.98 0.55 -9.94
N PRO A 12 -13.07 0.88 -9.24
CA PRO A 12 -13.40 0.26 -7.97
C PRO A 12 -13.47 -1.26 -8.10
N THR A 13 -12.78 -1.96 -7.22
CA THR A 13 -12.85 -3.43 -7.08
C THR A 13 -13.96 -3.82 -6.11
N ARG A 14 -14.28 -5.11 -6.04
CA ARG A 14 -15.21 -5.66 -5.03
C ARG A 14 -14.64 -5.54 -3.60
N ASP A 15 -13.32 -5.58 -3.47
CA ASP A 15 -12.65 -5.53 -2.17
C ASP A 15 -12.46 -4.10 -1.64
N SER A 16 -12.51 -3.97 -0.31
CA SER A 16 -12.22 -2.69 0.36
C SER A 16 -10.78 -2.25 0.09
N LEU A 17 -10.53 -0.94 0.16
CA LEU A 17 -9.18 -0.39 -0.03
C LEU A 17 -8.17 -0.99 0.96
N VAL A 18 -8.59 -1.19 2.21
CA VAL A 18 -7.76 -1.83 3.25
C VAL A 18 -7.40 -3.26 2.87
N MET A 19 -8.37 -4.07 2.42
CA MET A 19 -8.10 -5.45 2.02
C MET A 19 -7.14 -5.53 0.85
N ARG A 20 -7.30 -4.67 -0.16
CA ARG A 20 -6.36 -4.60 -1.29
C ARG A 20 -4.94 -4.30 -0.85
N VAL A 21 -4.76 -3.34 0.07
CA VAL A 21 -3.43 -2.99 0.60
C VAL A 21 -2.81 -4.18 1.35
N ILE A 22 -3.58 -4.85 2.19
CA ILE A 22 -3.10 -6.04 2.92
C ILE A 22 -2.69 -7.14 1.94
N THR A 23 -3.53 -7.45 0.94
CA THR A 23 -3.23 -8.48 -0.06
C THR A 23 -1.98 -8.15 -0.85
N ALA A 24 -1.85 -6.92 -1.37
CA ALA A 24 -0.70 -6.51 -2.16
C ALA A 24 0.61 -6.57 -1.38
N LEU A 25 0.61 -6.12 -0.12
CA LEU A 25 1.80 -6.16 0.73
C LEU A 25 2.17 -7.59 1.14
N THR A 26 1.17 -8.46 1.35
CA THR A 26 1.40 -9.89 1.63
C THR A 26 2.01 -10.60 0.41
N GLU A 27 1.56 -10.29 -0.82
CA GLU A 27 2.17 -10.84 -2.04
C GLU A 27 3.63 -10.41 -2.19
N LEU A 28 3.95 -9.14 -1.90
CA LEU A 28 5.33 -8.64 -1.94
C LEU A 28 6.24 -9.30 -0.90
N GLU A 29 5.72 -9.61 0.28
CA GLU A 29 6.44 -10.37 1.30
C GLU A 29 6.76 -11.79 0.80
N ILE A 30 5.78 -12.47 0.19
CA ILE A 30 5.92 -13.82 -0.39
C ILE A 30 6.91 -13.83 -1.58
N GLU A 31 6.90 -12.78 -2.41
CA GLU A 31 7.84 -12.64 -3.54
C GLU A 31 9.28 -12.34 -3.09
N GLY A 32 9.53 -12.21 -1.78
CA GLY A 32 10.88 -12.01 -1.24
C GLY A 32 11.40 -10.60 -1.47
N ALA A 33 10.52 -9.61 -1.64
CA ALA A 33 10.91 -8.21 -1.81
C ALA A 33 11.58 -7.58 -0.56
N GLY A 34 11.70 -8.34 0.53
CA GLY A 34 12.21 -7.87 1.82
C GLY A 34 11.28 -6.86 2.46
N ILE A 35 9.98 -6.94 2.15
CA ILE A 35 8.94 -6.04 2.64
C ILE A 35 8.20 -6.76 3.76
N GLU A 36 8.03 -6.09 4.89
CA GLU A 36 7.21 -6.55 6.01
C GLU A 36 6.10 -5.54 6.28
N LEU A 37 4.85 -6.02 6.22
CA LEU A 37 3.69 -5.24 6.65
C LEU A 37 3.58 -5.27 8.17
N LEU A 38 3.67 -4.09 8.77
CA LEU A 38 3.47 -3.97 10.20
C LEU A 38 1.99 -3.71 10.47
N ALA A 39 1.26 -4.76 10.85
CA ALA A 39 -0.20 -4.73 11.06
C ALA A 39 -0.68 -3.63 12.04
N ARG A 40 0.20 -3.15 12.93
CA ARG A 40 -0.12 -2.08 13.89
C ARG A 40 -0.18 -0.66 13.28
N GLY A 41 0.26 -0.50 12.03
CA GLY A 41 0.35 0.79 11.34
C GLY A 41 -0.77 1.10 10.35
N ILE A 42 -1.76 0.22 10.15
CA ILE A 42 -2.78 0.40 9.10
C ILE A 42 -3.91 1.32 9.58
N ARG A 43 -4.12 2.44 8.89
CA ARG A 43 -5.19 3.41 9.16
C ARG A 43 -5.92 3.74 7.86
N ALA A 44 -7.23 3.58 7.84
CA ALA A 44 -8.07 4.06 6.75
C ALA A 44 -8.54 5.49 7.04
N ALA A 45 -8.50 6.35 6.02
CA ALA A 45 -9.00 7.71 6.08
C ALA A 45 -9.59 8.11 4.71
N SER A 46 -10.11 9.33 4.62
CA SER A 46 -10.41 9.96 3.33
C SER A 46 -10.02 11.43 3.36
N ASP A 47 -9.75 11.98 2.19
CA ASP A 47 -9.56 13.41 1.97
C ASP A 47 -10.38 13.88 0.76
N GLY A 48 -10.13 15.11 0.29
CA GLY A 48 -10.80 15.68 -0.88
C GLY A 48 -10.60 14.91 -2.19
N GLU A 49 -9.68 13.94 -2.22
CA GLU A 49 -9.39 13.09 -3.38
C GLU A 49 -9.97 11.67 -3.23
N GLY A 50 -10.57 11.35 -2.08
CA GLY A 50 -11.24 10.07 -1.81
C GLY A 50 -10.58 9.26 -0.69
N GLY A 51 -10.84 7.95 -0.68
CA GLY A 51 -10.33 7.04 0.34
C GLY A 51 -8.83 6.77 0.21
N LEU A 52 -8.14 6.75 1.35
CA LEU A 52 -6.71 6.44 1.46
C LEU A 52 -6.46 5.50 2.64
N VAL A 53 -5.38 4.72 2.54
CA VAL A 53 -4.86 3.90 3.63
C VAL A 53 -3.42 4.34 3.91
N ILE A 54 -3.12 4.64 5.16
CA ILE A 54 -1.77 4.88 5.64
C ILE A 54 -1.31 3.58 6.29
N ALA A 55 -0.14 3.07 5.91
CA ALA A 55 0.45 1.89 6.53
C ALA A 55 1.94 2.09 6.80
N ASP A 56 2.39 1.61 7.96
CA ASP A 56 3.81 1.51 8.26
C ASP A 56 4.38 0.26 7.58
N VAL A 57 5.37 0.49 6.72
CA VAL A 57 6.02 -0.58 5.95
C VAL A 57 7.52 -0.57 6.25
N SER A 58 8.06 -1.75 6.53
CA SER A 58 9.50 -1.98 6.57
C SER A 58 9.93 -2.58 5.24
N GLY A 59 11.01 -2.09 4.65
CA GLY A 59 11.54 -2.60 3.39
C GLY A 59 12.78 -1.85 2.92
N PRO A 60 13.45 -2.34 1.88
CA PRO A 60 14.62 -1.66 1.31
C PRO A 60 14.25 -0.27 0.77
N PRO A 61 15.19 0.69 0.75
CA PRO A 61 14.95 2.01 0.16
C PRO A 61 14.45 1.88 -1.29
N GLY A 62 13.35 2.55 -1.62
CA GLY A 62 12.79 2.53 -2.98
C GLY A 62 12.03 1.26 -3.35
N TRP A 63 11.67 0.40 -2.38
CA TRP A 63 10.87 -0.80 -2.62
C TRP A 63 9.57 -0.49 -3.38
N GLN A 64 8.94 0.66 -3.11
CA GLN A 64 7.66 1.05 -3.71
C GLN A 64 7.75 1.22 -5.23
N THR A 65 8.92 1.59 -5.76
CA THR A 65 9.16 1.68 -7.20
C THR A 65 9.22 0.29 -7.84
N HIS A 66 9.82 -0.69 -7.14
CA HIS A 66 9.88 -2.08 -7.59
C HIS A 66 8.49 -2.75 -7.49
N ALA A 67 7.70 -2.35 -6.49
CA ALA A 67 6.35 -2.86 -6.25
C ALA A 67 5.26 -2.21 -7.11
N ASP A 68 5.57 -1.15 -7.88
CA ASP A 68 4.56 -0.34 -8.59
C ASP A 68 3.65 -1.16 -9.51
N ALA A 69 4.23 -2.11 -10.27
CA ALA A 69 3.47 -2.98 -11.16
C ALA A 69 2.53 -3.92 -10.38
N LEU A 70 2.96 -4.45 -9.24
CA LEU A 70 2.13 -5.30 -8.39
C LEU A 70 1.01 -4.48 -7.75
N LEU A 71 1.33 -3.32 -7.19
CA LEU A 71 0.36 -2.40 -6.60
C LEU A 71 -0.70 -1.97 -7.62
N ALA A 72 -0.30 -1.66 -8.86
CA ALA A 72 -1.21 -1.32 -9.94
C ALA A 72 -2.18 -2.46 -10.30
N ARG A 73 -1.75 -3.73 -10.22
CA ARG A 73 -2.62 -4.91 -10.42
C ARG A 73 -3.71 -5.00 -9.34
N HIS A 74 -3.42 -4.53 -8.14
CA HIS A 74 -4.39 -4.39 -7.04
C HIS A 74 -5.19 -3.08 -7.11
N GLY A 75 -5.00 -2.26 -8.14
CA GLY A 75 -5.63 -0.95 -8.27
C GLY A 75 -5.19 0.00 -7.16
N LEU A 76 -3.90 -0.02 -6.82
CA LEU A 76 -3.29 0.79 -5.78
C LEU A 76 -2.19 1.68 -6.36
N LYS A 77 -2.12 2.91 -5.87
CA LYS A 77 -0.97 3.79 -6.01
C LYS A 77 -0.34 4.00 -4.64
N CYS A 78 0.97 3.88 -4.55
CA CYS A 78 1.72 4.07 -3.31
C CYS A 78 2.63 5.30 -3.39
N SER A 79 2.70 6.06 -2.30
CA SER A 79 3.66 7.16 -2.14
C SER A 79 4.12 7.27 -0.68
N PRO A 80 5.34 7.77 -0.41
CA PRO A 80 5.76 8.09 0.95
C PRO A 80 4.76 9.03 1.64
N TYR A 81 4.48 8.79 2.92
CA TYR A 81 3.70 9.70 3.76
C TYR A 81 4.64 10.67 4.47
N THR A 82 4.58 11.93 4.08
CA THR A 82 5.28 13.03 4.76
C THR A 82 4.27 13.83 5.57
N VAL A 83 4.54 14.01 6.87
CA VAL A 83 3.83 14.96 7.75
C VAL A 83 4.30 16.38 7.53
#